data_AF-A0A972LE71-F1
#
_entry.id   AF-A0A972LE71-F1
#
_cell.length_a   1.000
_cell.length_b   1.000
_cell.length_c   1.000
_cell.angle_alpha   90.00
_cell.angle_beta   90.00
_cell.angle_gamma   90.00
#
_symmetry.space_group_name_H-M   'P 1'
#
loop_
_entity.id
_entity.type
_entity.pdbx_description
1 polymer ?
#
loop_
_entity_poly.entity_id
_entity_poly.type
_entity_poly.pdbx_seq_one_letter_code
_entity_poly.pdbx_strand_id
1 'polypeptide(L)'
;MLERLRIIEENILQLEQLKVHSLEEIKRQKMLQWALRYGLLETIQAVIDVACHLVSKYNLGNPETYQECIEFLREHKYISEESSKKLSQMIGLRNLLVHEYIKVDISRIYNLLDYLDDFRVFIEEIKDHI
;
A
#
# COMPACT_ATOMS: atom_id res chain seq x y z
N MET A 1 -6.14 13.88 -5.24
CA MET A 1 -4.80 13.32 -5.46
C MET A 1 -3.84 13.68 -4.33
N LEU A 2 -3.52 14.95 -4.11
CA LEU A 2 -2.64 15.40 -3.01
C LEU A 2 -3.06 14.89 -1.63
N GLU A 3 -4.37 14.87 -1.36
CA GLU A 3 -4.91 14.32 -0.11
C GLU A 3 -4.58 12.83 0.09
N ARG A 4 -4.54 12.02 -0.97
CA ARG A 4 -4.22 10.58 -0.89
C ARG A 4 -2.74 10.37 -0.65
N LEU A 5 -1.87 11.18 -1.25
CA LEU A 5 -0.43 11.15 -0.95
C LEU A 5 -0.17 11.49 0.50
N ARG A 6 -0.80 12.55 1.01
CA ARG A 6 -0.71 12.93 2.42
C ARG A 6 -1.13 11.80 3.34
N ILE A 7 -2.21 11.08 3.01
CA ILE A 7 -2.64 9.88 3.76
C ILE A 7 -1.56 8.80 3.73
N ILE A 8 -0.95 8.52 2.57
CA ILE A 8 0.14 7.53 2.46
C ILE A 8 1.31 7.94 3.37
N GLU A 9 1.75 9.19 3.31
CA GLU A 9 2.86 9.72 4.12
C GLU A 9 2.54 9.67 5.62
N GLU A 10 1.37 10.15 6.03
CA GLU A 10 0.91 10.11 7.42
C GLU A 10 0.86 8.67 7.94
N ASN A 11 0.31 7.75 7.16
CA ASN A 11 0.20 6.36 7.57
C ASN A 11 1.55 5.67 7.66
N ILE A 12 2.50 5.97 6.76
CA ILE A 12 3.87 5.45 6.87
C ILE A 12 4.46 5.86 8.22
N LEU A 13 4.35 7.13 8.61
CA LEU A 13 4.86 7.61 9.90
C LEU A 13 4.19 6.90 11.10
N GLN A 14 2.88 6.68 11.05
CA GLN A 14 2.16 5.96 12.12
C GLN A 14 2.55 4.47 12.17
N LEU A 15 2.70 3.82 11.01
CA LEU A 15 3.12 2.42 10.91
C LEU A 15 4.57 2.23 11.39
N GLU A 16 5.45 3.19 11.14
CA GLU A 16 6.83 3.18 11.67
C GLU A 16 6.86 3.26 13.19
N GLN A 17 5.97 4.04 13.82
CA GLN A 17 5.87 4.09 15.27
C GLN A 17 5.50 2.72 15.86
N LEU A 18 4.79 1.87 15.13
CA LEU A 18 4.49 0.51 15.59
C LEU A 18 5.72 -0.40 15.66
N LYS A 19 6.83 -0.06 14.99
CA LYS A 19 8.09 -0.85 15.06
C LYS A 19 8.74 -0.82 16.45
N VAL A 20 8.35 0.11 17.31
CA VAL A 20 8.81 0.12 18.72
C VAL A 20 8.28 -1.09 19.50
N HIS A 21 7.16 -1.66 19.06
CA HIS A 21 6.54 -2.81 19.68
C HIS A 21 7.05 -4.10 19.05
N SER A 22 7.42 -5.06 19.87
CA SER A 22 7.72 -6.41 19.42
C SER A 22 6.48 -7.10 18.83
N LEU A 23 6.71 -8.06 17.93
CA LEU A 23 5.63 -8.90 17.38
C LEU A 23 4.74 -9.51 18.46
N GLU A 24 5.35 -9.97 19.56
CA GLU A 24 4.64 -10.59 20.68
C GLU A 24 3.77 -9.60 21.45
N GLU A 25 4.19 -8.34 21.58
CA GLU A 25 3.34 -7.29 22.15
C GLU A 25 2.14 -6.97 21.27
N ILE A 26 2.35 -6.86 19.95
CA ILE A 26 1.27 -6.61 18.99
C ILE A 26 0.27 -7.79 19.00
N LYS A 27 0.74 -9.04 19.03
CA LYS A 27 -0.13 -10.22 19.15
C LYS A 27 -0.98 -10.22 20.42
N ARG A 28 -0.50 -9.64 21.53
CA ARG A 28 -1.25 -9.56 22.80
C ARG A 28 -2.22 -8.37 22.87
N GLN A 29 -2.00 -7.32 22.09
CA GLN A 29 -2.78 -6.09 22.18
C GLN A 29 -3.69 -5.89 20.97
N LYS A 30 -5.01 -5.99 21.19
CA LYS A 30 -5.99 -5.90 20.09
C LYS A 30 -5.94 -4.56 19.35
N MET A 31 -5.75 -3.47 20.08
CA MET A 31 -5.62 -2.13 19.52
C MET A 31 -4.43 -2.02 18.56
N LEU A 32 -3.27 -2.59 18.92
CA LEU A 32 -2.09 -2.59 18.04
C LEU A 32 -2.31 -3.44 16.79
N GLN A 33 -3.00 -4.59 16.90
CA GLN A 33 -3.38 -5.38 15.73
C GLN A 33 -4.29 -4.61 14.78
N TRP A 34 -5.26 -3.87 15.32
CA TRP A 34 -6.16 -3.05 14.52
C TRP A 34 -5.42 -1.90 13.86
N ALA A 35 -4.58 -1.17 14.59
CA ALA A 35 -3.75 -0.10 14.04
C ALA A 35 -2.86 -0.61 12.89
N LEU A 36 -2.15 -1.73 13.11
CA LEU A 36 -1.29 -2.34 12.09
C LEU A 36 -2.08 -2.73 10.83
N ARG A 37 -3.20 -3.44 11.01
CA ARG A 37 -4.01 -3.93 9.89
C ARG A 37 -4.69 -2.80 9.13
N TYR A 38 -5.29 -1.85 9.85
CA TYR A 38 -6.00 -0.74 9.25
C TYR A 38 -5.04 0.23 8.57
N GLY A 39 -3.92 0.57 9.20
CA GLY A 39 -2.91 1.45 8.60
C GLY A 39 -2.40 0.89 7.27
N LEU A 40 -2.01 -0.38 7.22
CA LEU A 40 -1.58 -1.02 5.96
C LEU A 40 -2.71 -1.08 4.93
N LEU A 41 -3.93 -1.42 5.35
CA LEU A 41 -5.09 -1.45 4.47
C LEU A 41 -5.35 -0.09 3.80
N GLU A 42 -5.37 0.97 4.60
CA GLU A 42 -5.64 2.34 4.14
C GLU A 42 -4.50 2.85 3.25
N THR A 43 -3.24 2.60 3.61
CA THR A 43 -2.10 2.95 2.76
C THR A 43 -2.17 2.27 1.39
N ILE A 44 -2.45 0.96 1.35
CA ILE A 44 -2.56 0.22 0.09
C ILE A 44 -3.74 0.73 -0.73
N GLN A 45 -4.88 1.03 -0.10
CA GLN A 45 -6.03 1.59 -0.80
C GLN A 45 -5.72 2.98 -1.38
N ALA A 46 -5.02 3.84 -0.64
CA ALA A 46 -4.61 5.16 -1.14
C ALA A 46 -3.65 5.05 -2.33
N VAL A 47 -2.73 4.09 -2.33
CA VAL A 47 -1.87 3.79 -3.50
C VAL A 47 -2.68 3.37 -4.71
N ILE A 48 -3.65 2.45 -4.53
CA ILE A 48 -4.56 2.01 -5.60
C ILE A 48 -5.32 3.21 -6.18
N ASP A 49 -5.89 4.05 -5.31
CA ASP A 49 -6.68 5.21 -5.73
C ASP A 49 -5.84 6.20 -6.55
N VAL A 50 -4.59 6.43 -6.13
CA VAL A 50 -3.64 7.26 -6.88
C VAL A 50 -3.30 6.63 -8.23
N ALA A 51 -3.01 5.32 -8.25
CA ALA A 51 -2.64 4.62 -9.47
C ALA A 51 -3.78 4.63 -10.51
N CYS A 52 -4.99 4.26 -10.11
CA CYS A 52 -6.14 4.25 -11.00
C CYS A 52 -6.53 5.66 -11.45
N HIS A 53 -6.34 6.68 -10.59
CA HIS A 53 -6.53 8.06 -11.01
C HIS A 53 -5.51 8.46 -12.08
N LEU A 54 -4.22 8.15 -11.94
CA LEU A 54 -3.20 8.47 -12.94
C LEU A 54 -3.50 7.79 -14.28
N VAL A 55 -3.88 6.50 -14.26
CA VAL A 55 -4.31 5.75 -15.45
C VAL A 55 -5.45 6.45 -16.17
N SER A 56 -6.47 6.91 -15.43
CA SER A 56 -7.59 7.65 -16.00
C SER A 56 -7.20 9.05 -16.50
N LYS A 57 -6.45 9.83 -15.71
CA LYS A 57 -6.00 11.19 -16.02
C LYS A 57 -5.18 11.24 -17.31
N TYR A 58 -4.31 10.26 -17.52
CA TYR A 58 -3.42 10.20 -18.68
C TYR A 58 -3.92 9.27 -19.80
N ASN A 59 -5.14 8.72 -19.65
CA ASN A 59 -5.76 7.83 -20.64
C ASN A 59 -4.85 6.65 -21.04
N LEU A 60 -4.24 5.99 -20.04
CA LEU A 60 -3.24 4.93 -20.25
C LEU A 60 -3.87 3.56 -20.58
N GLY A 61 -5.18 3.43 -20.39
CA GLY A 61 -5.91 2.17 -20.59
C GLY A 61 -7.22 2.13 -19.81
N ASN A 62 -7.92 1.01 -19.90
CA ASN A 62 -9.16 0.74 -19.18
C ASN A 62 -8.93 -0.45 -18.23
N PRO A 63 -8.41 -0.22 -17.01
CA PRO A 63 -8.16 -1.29 -16.05
C PRO A 63 -9.48 -1.89 -15.54
N GLU A 64 -9.59 -3.22 -15.60
CA GLU A 64 -10.68 -3.99 -15.00
C GLU A 64 -10.39 -4.36 -13.55
N THR A 65 -9.10 -4.34 -13.16
CA THR A 65 -8.64 -4.68 -11.82
C THR A 65 -7.70 -3.61 -11.25
N TYR A 66 -7.52 -3.60 -9.92
CA TYR A 66 -6.55 -2.72 -9.28
C TYR A 66 -5.10 -3.07 -9.64
N GLN A 67 -4.82 -4.35 -9.93
CA GLN A 67 -3.50 -4.77 -10.39
C GLN A 67 -3.19 -4.19 -11.77
N GLU A 68 -4.16 -4.17 -12.67
CA GLU A 68 -4.00 -3.54 -13.99
C GLU A 68 -3.70 -2.04 -13.87
N CYS A 69 -4.23 -1.32 -12.87
CA CYS A 69 -3.84 0.08 -12.65
C CYS A 69 -2.32 0.21 -12.44
N ILE A 70 -1.69 -0.71 -11.71
CA ILE A 70 -0.24 -0.72 -11.48
C ILE A 70 0.53 -1.16 -12.74
N GLU A 71 0.00 -2.16 -13.46
CA GLU A 71 0.60 -2.65 -14.71
C GLU A 71 0.63 -1.56 -15.78
N PHE A 72 -0.46 -0.81 -15.96
CA PHE A 72 -0.50 0.30 -16.92
C PHE A 72 0.50 1.41 -16.58
N LEU A 73 0.68 1.75 -15.30
CA LEU A 73 1.70 2.72 -14.89
C LEU A 73 3.11 2.25 -15.24
N ARG A 74 3.40 0.96 -15.03
CA ARG A 74 4.69 0.35 -15.37
C ARG A 74 4.92 0.33 -16.88
N GLU A 75 3.94 -0.11 -17.66
CA GLU A 75 4.02 -0.17 -19.12
C GLU A 75 4.31 1.20 -19.75
N HIS A 76 3.73 2.25 -19.18
CA HIS A 76 3.95 3.63 -19.60
C HIS A 76 5.11 4.32 -18.86
N LYS A 77 5.90 3.58 -18.07
CA LYS A 77 7.12 4.04 -17.38
C LYS A 77 6.91 5.13 -16.32
N TYR A 78 5.72 5.20 -15.73
CA TYR A 78 5.45 6.05 -14.55
C TYR A 78 6.03 5.44 -13.27
N ILE A 79 6.23 4.11 -13.24
CA ILE A 79 6.87 3.39 -12.14
C ILE A 79 7.81 2.33 -12.70
N SER A 80 8.80 1.91 -11.91
CA SER A 80 9.72 0.84 -12.28
C SER A 80 9.06 -0.55 -12.27
N GLU A 81 9.69 -1.50 -12.97
CA GLU A 81 9.32 -2.93 -12.90
C GLU A 81 9.37 -3.46 -11.45
N GLU A 82 10.36 -3.01 -10.68
CA GLU A 82 10.52 -3.41 -9.29
C GLU A 82 9.36 -2.92 -8.41
N SER A 83 9.02 -1.63 -8.52
CA SER A 83 7.86 -1.05 -7.83
C SER A 83 6.57 -1.75 -8.22
N SER A 84 6.35 -1.97 -9.52
CA SER A 84 5.17 -2.68 -10.01
C SER A 84 5.01 -4.05 -9.36
N LYS A 85 6.08 -4.84 -9.31
CA LYS A 85 6.07 -6.17 -8.68
C LYS A 85 5.72 -6.11 -7.19
N LYS A 86 6.33 -5.16 -6.45
CA LYS A 86 6.10 -4.99 -5.01
C LYS A 86 4.68 -4.52 -4.71
N LEU A 87 4.20 -3.50 -5.42
CA LEU A 87 2.87 -2.95 -5.27
C LEU A 87 1.78 -3.97 -5.63
N SER A 88 1.96 -4.76 -6.69
CA SER A 88 1.01 -5.81 -7.06
C SER A 88 0.84 -6.89 -5.98
N GLN A 89 1.91 -7.21 -5.23
CA GLN A 89 1.81 -8.10 -4.07
C GLN A 89 1.02 -7.46 -2.92
N MET A 90 1.26 -6.17 -2.65
CA MET A 90 0.53 -5.42 -1.62
C MET A 90 -0.96 -5.28 -1.96
N ILE A 91 -1.31 -5.07 -3.23
CA ILE A 91 -2.72 -5.05 -3.67
C ILE A 91 -3.40 -6.39 -3.39
N GLY A 92 -2.72 -7.51 -3.59
CA GLY A 92 -3.23 -8.83 -3.21
C GLY A 92 -3.52 -8.94 -1.71
N LEU A 93 -2.65 -8.36 -0.87
CA LEU A 93 -2.83 -8.33 0.58
C LEU A 93 -4.08 -7.54 0.99
N ARG A 94 -4.42 -6.45 0.32
CA ARG A 94 -5.62 -5.66 0.63
C ARG A 94 -6.88 -6.53 0.65
N ASN A 95 -7.01 -7.47 -0.28
CA ASN A 95 -8.14 -8.40 -0.32
C ASN A 95 -8.15 -9.35 0.89
N LEU A 96 -6.97 -9.84 1.29
CA LEU A 96 -6.83 -10.67 2.49
C LEU A 96 -7.24 -9.91 3.76
N LEU A 97 -6.84 -8.64 3.89
CA LEU A 97 -7.11 -7.82 5.07
C LEU A 97 -8.62 -7.51 5.26
N VAL A 98 -9.36 -7.41 4.15
CA VAL A 98 -10.80 -7.09 4.13
C VAL A 98 -11.67 -8.34 4.20
N HIS A 99 -11.44 -9.31 3.32
CA HIS A 99 -12.38 -10.43 3.10
C HIS A 99 -12.01 -11.70 3.88
N GLU A 100 -10.74 -11.90 4.18
CA GLU A 100 -10.23 -13.12 4.82
C GLU A 100 -9.63 -12.84 6.20
N TYR A 101 -10.18 -11.86 6.91
CA TYR A 101 -9.64 -11.37 8.18
C TYR A 101 -9.45 -12.45 9.27
N ILE A 102 -10.19 -13.56 9.21
CA ILE A 102 -10.07 -14.70 10.12
C ILE A 102 -8.73 -15.44 9.89
N LYS A 103 -8.23 -15.44 8.65
CA LYS A 103 -7.00 -16.11 8.23
C LYS A 103 -5.77 -15.19 8.26
N VAL A 104 -5.92 -13.93 8.68
CA VAL A 104 -4.82 -12.96 8.72
C VAL A 104 -3.83 -13.36 9.81
N ASP A 105 -2.63 -13.79 9.39
CA ASP A 105 -1.49 -14.00 10.29
C ASP A 105 -0.82 -12.65 10.60
N ILE A 106 -1.00 -12.18 11.84
CA ILE A 106 -0.40 -10.94 12.36
C ILE A 106 1.12 -10.92 12.18
N SER A 107 1.80 -12.07 12.25
CA SER A 107 3.25 -12.14 12.04
C SER A 107 3.62 -11.74 10.61
N ARG A 108 2.84 -12.18 9.62
CA ARG A 108 3.04 -11.78 8.22
C ARG A 108 2.75 -10.31 8.02
N ILE A 109 1.71 -9.78 8.67
CA ILE A 109 1.37 -8.35 8.58
C ILE A 109 2.45 -7.48 9.23
N TYR A 110 2.98 -7.91 10.38
CA TYR A 110 4.05 -7.18 11.08
C TYR A 110 5.31 -7.07 10.23
N ASN A 111 5.70 -8.14 9.53
CA ASN A 111 6.86 -8.11 8.64
C ASN A 111 6.71 -7.10 7.49
N LEU A 112 5.50 -6.67 7.14
CA LEU A 112 5.29 -5.65 6.10
C LEU A 112 5.75 -4.26 6.54
N LEU A 113 5.92 -4.04 7.85
CA LEU A 113 6.51 -2.79 8.35
C LEU A 113 7.93 -2.59 7.81
N ASP A 114 8.65 -3.65 7.44
CA ASP A 114 9.99 -3.55 6.84
C ASP A 114 9.98 -3.12 5.37
N TYR A 115 8.79 -3.05 4.75
CA TYR A 115 8.60 -2.70 3.34
C TYR A 115 7.88 -1.35 3.16
N LEU A 116 7.77 -0.53 4.21
CA LEU A 116 7.11 0.78 4.13
C LEU A 116 7.80 1.73 3.14
N ASP A 117 9.11 1.55 2.92
CA ASP A 117 9.86 2.33 1.93
C ASP A 117 9.39 2.11 0.50
N ASP A 118 8.76 0.96 0.19
CA ASP A 118 8.20 0.73 -1.15
C ASP A 118 7.08 1.73 -1.47
N PHE A 119 6.32 2.19 -0.46
CA PHE A 119 5.33 3.26 -0.64
C PHE A 119 5.98 4.62 -0.88
N ARG A 120 7.13 4.90 -0.25
CA ARG A 120 7.90 6.13 -0.48
C ARG A 120 8.48 6.16 -1.88
N VAL A 121 9.07 5.04 -2.32
CA VAL A 121 9.57 4.88 -3.68
C VAL A 121 8.45 5.11 -4.69
N PHE A 122 7.26 4.55 -4.46
CA PHE A 122 6.11 4.82 -5.30
C PHE A 122 5.79 6.32 -5.39
N ILE A 123 5.67 7.02 -4.25
CA ILE A 123 5.41 8.47 -4.22
C ILE A 123 6.47 9.23 -5.02
N GLU A 124 7.75 8.91 -4.83
CA GLU A 124 8.85 9.56 -5.54
C GLU A 124 8.82 9.32 -7.05
N GLU A 125 8.48 8.11 -7.50
CA GLU A 125 8.35 7.78 -8.92
C GLU A 125 7.24 8.57 -9.61
N ILE A 126 6.13 8.81 -8.90
CA ILE A 126 4.97 9.48 -9.50
C ILE A 126 4.92 11.00 -9.28
N LYS A 127 5.77 11.57 -8.41
CA LYS A 127 5.67 12.99 -7.98
C LYS A 127 5.64 13.99 -9.13
N ASP A 128 6.38 13.71 -10.21
CA ASP A 128 6.49 14.59 -11.39
C ASP A 128 5.26 14.50 -12.31
N HIS A 129 4.31 13.62 -11.99
CA HIS A 129 3.10 13.31 -12.75
C HIS A 129 1.80 13.70 -12.03
N ILE A 130 1.92 14.41 -10.89
CA ILE A 130 0.80 14.76 -10.02
C ILE A 130 0.31 16.18 -10.28
#